data_AF-A0A833M2J0-F1
#
_entry.id   AF-A0A833M2J0-F1
#
_cell.length_a   1.000
_cell.length_b   1.000
_cell.length_c   1.000
_cell.angle_alpha   90.00
_cell.angle_beta   90.00
_cell.angle_gamma   90.00
#
_symmetry.space_group_name_H-M   'P 1'
#
loop_
_entity.id
_entity.type
_entity.pdbx_description
1 polymer ?
#
loop_
_entity_poly.entity_id
_entity_poly.type
_entity_poly.pdbx_seq_one_letter_code
_entity_poly.pdbx_strand_id
1 'polypeptide(L)' 'MSGEKKTMRGRDELEALLPFYLNGTLSGEDLEAVEDWLAADVEAMAALAEAEMEAAETAAANEAIRPPADALA' A
#
# COMPACT_ATOMS: atom_id res chain seq x y z
N MET A 1 21.47 15.61 -23.47
CA MET A 1 20.29 15.59 -22.58
C MET A 1 19.50 14.34 -22.93
N SER A 2 19.84 13.20 -22.33
CA SER A 2 19.10 11.96 -22.55
C SER A 2 17.77 12.12 -21.85
N GLY A 3 16.68 12.17 -22.60
CA GLY A 3 15.33 12.17 -22.02
C GLY A 3 15.14 10.83 -21.34
N GLU A 4 15.19 10.84 -20.01
CA GLU A 4 14.85 9.68 -19.19
C GLU A 4 13.43 9.27 -19.55
N LYS A 5 13.28 8.11 -20.19
CA LYS A 5 11.98 7.49 -20.35
C LYS A 5 11.52 7.17 -18.93
N LYS A 6 10.70 8.03 -18.33
CA LYS A 6 9.83 7.66 -17.20
C LYS A 6 9.06 6.44 -17.71
N THR A 7 9.52 5.24 -17.39
CA THR A 7 8.82 4.01 -17.72
C THR A 7 7.48 4.14 -17.03
N MET A 8 6.42 4.36 -17.80
CA MET A 8 5.08 4.38 -17.25
C MET A 8 4.86 3.03 -16.60
N ARG A 9 4.91 2.99 -15.26
CA ARG A 9 4.53 1.80 -14.51
C ARG A 9 3.07 1.48 -14.81
N GLY A 10 2.76 0.20 -14.90
CA GLY A 10 1.39 -0.22 -15.07
C GLY A 10 0.55 0.12 -13.84
N ARG A 11 -0.77 0.29 -14.03
CA ARG A 11 -1.74 0.44 -12.93
C ARG A 11 -1.58 -0.70 -11.92
N ASP A 12 -1.57 -1.94 -12.38
CA ASP A 12 -1.42 -3.13 -11.53
C ASP A 12 -0.12 -3.11 -10.71
N GLU A 13 0.96 -2.56 -11.27
CA GLU A 13 2.24 -2.44 -10.58
C GLU A 13 2.18 -1.41 -9.45
N LEU A 14 1.50 -0.27 -9.68
CA LEU A 14 1.29 0.76 -8.67
C LEU A 14 0.31 0.30 -7.58
N GLU A 15 -0.74 -0.43 -7.95
CA GLU A 15 -1.68 -1.05 -7.00
C GLU A 15 -0.96 -2.04 -6.07
N ALA A 16 -0.05 -2.87 -6.61
CA ALA A 16 0.72 -3.82 -5.80
C ALA A 16 1.64 -3.14 -4.76
N LEU A 17 1.94 -1.85 -4.93
CA LEU A 17 2.74 -1.06 -3.97
C LEU A 17 1.90 -0.45 -2.84
N LEU A 18 0.56 -0.39 -2.98
CA LEU A 18 -0.32 0.24 -1.98
C LEU A 18 -0.20 -0.35 -0.56
N PRO A 19 -0.02 -1.66 -0.35
CA PRO A 19 0.19 -2.20 1.01
C PRO A 19 1.46 -1.65 1.69
N PHE A 20 2.53 -1.43 0.93
CA PHE A 20 3.79 -0.87 1.42
C PHE A 20 3.71 0.64 1.63
N TYR A 21 2.90 1.32 0.80
CA TYR A 21 2.57 2.72 1.00
C TYR A 21 1.79 2.92 2.31
N LEU A 22 0.74 2.13 2.53
CA LEU A 22 -0.12 2.20 3.72
C LEU A 22 0.61 1.84 5.01
N ASN A 23 1.57 0.89 4.98
CA ASN A 23 2.35 0.57 6.18
C ASN A 23 3.55 1.52 6.41
N GLY A 24 3.79 2.49 5.51
CA GLY A 24 4.89 3.45 5.60
C GLY A 24 6.29 2.90 5.32
N THR A 25 6.42 1.75 4.67
CA THR A 25 7.73 1.14 4.31
C THR A 25 8.19 1.44 2.89
N LEU A 26 7.31 1.98 2.04
CA LEU A 26 7.66 2.39 0.68
C LEU A 26 8.60 3.61 0.69
N SER A 27 9.59 3.66 -0.20
CA SER A 27 10.56 4.75 -0.26
C SER A 27 11.16 4.94 -1.66
N GLY A 28 11.89 6.04 -1.86
CA GLY A 28 12.59 6.31 -3.12
C GLY A 28 11.64 6.49 -4.31
N GLU A 29 12.06 6.00 -5.48
CA GLU A 29 11.30 6.13 -6.73
C GLU A 29 9.92 5.47 -6.67
N ASP A 30 9.76 4.43 -5.85
CA ASP A 30 8.49 3.72 -5.67
C ASP A 30 7.47 4.55 -4.90
N LEU A 31 7.91 5.24 -3.86
CA LEU A 31 7.06 6.17 -3.12
C LEU A 31 6.64 7.34 -4.02
N GLU A 32 7.60 7.96 -4.71
CA GLU A 32 7.32 9.08 -5.62
C GLU A 32 6.34 8.68 -6.73
N ALA A 33 6.49 7.49 -7.31
CA ALA A 33 5.60 7.02 -8.37
C ALA A 33 4.17 6.75 -7.87
N VAL A 34 4.00 6.21 -6.67
CA VAL A 34 2.68 6.01 -6.07
C VAL A 34 2.04 7.36 -5.72
N GLU A 35 2.79 8.30 -5.12
CA GLU A 35 2.29 9.64 -4.80
C GLU A 35 1.88 10.43 -6.05
N ASP A 36 2.71 10.39 -7.11
CA ASP A 36 2.40 10.99 -8.41
C ASP A 36 1.10 10.42 -9.00
N TRP A 37 0.92 9.10 -8.91
CA TRP A 37 -0.27 8.42 -9.43
C TRP A 37 -1.53 8.77 -8.62
N LEU A 38 -1.45 8.72 -7.28
CA LEU A 38 -2.55 9.09 -6.38
C LEU A 38 -2.98 10.56 -6.57
N ALA A 39 -2.04 11.45 -6.89
CA ALA A 39 -2.33 12.85 -7.16
C ALA A 39 -2.98 13.09 -8.54
N ALA A 40 -2.71 12.22 -9.51
CA ALA A 40 -3.09 12.42 -10.91
C ALA A 40 -4.34 11.66 -11.35
N ASP A 41 -4.72 10.58 -10.65
CA ASP A 41 -5.74 9.63 -11.08
C ASP A 41 -6.82 9.39 -10.01
N VAL A 42 -8.08 9.60 -10.38
CA VAL A 42 -9.22 9.39 -9.49
C VAL A 42 -9.44 7.90 -9.20
N GLU A 43 -9.11 7.01 -10.15
CA GLU A 43 -9.19 5.56 -9.93
C GLU A 43 -8.14 5.09 -8.92
N ALA A 44 -7.00 5.79 -8.82
CA ALA A 44 -5.99 5.52 -7.79
C ALA A 44 -6.51 5.75 -6.38
N MET A 45 -7.36 6.77 -6.18
CA MET A 45 -8.00 7.02 -4.89
C MET A 45 -9.01 5.94 -4.52
N ALA A 46 -9.71 5.37 -5.50
CA ALA A 46 -10.59 4.24 -5.26
C ALA A 46 -9.78 2.99 -4.88
N ALA A 47 -8.68 2.72 -5.57
CA ALA A 47 -7.77 1.61 -5.25
C ALA A 47 -7.14 1.76 -3.85
N LEU A 48 -6.74 2.98 -3.46
CA LEU A 48 -6.22 3.26 -2.12
C LEU A 48 -7.28 2.96 -1.05
N ALA A 49 -8.53 3.38 -1.24
CA ALA A 49 -9.62 3.14 -0.29
C ALA A 49 -9.93 1.65 -0.13
N GLU A 50 -9.85 0.85 -1.20
CA GLU A 50 -10.00 -0.61 -1.14
C GLU A 50 -8.86 -1.25 -0.33
N ALA A 51 -7.61 -0.86 -0.61
CA ALA A 51 -6.45 -1.33 0.15
C ALA A 51 -6.51 -0.93 1.64
N GLU A 52 -7.03 0.25 1.97
CA GLU A 52 -7.25 0.69 3.36
C GLU A 52 -8.26 -0.20 4.10
N MET A 53 -9.36 -0.60 3.45
CA MET A 53 -10.32 -1.53 4.04
C MET A 53 -9.69 -2.88 4.34
N GLU A 54 -8.97 -3.47 3.38
CA GLU A 54 -8.29 -4.76 3.58
C GLU A 54 -7.24 -4.69 4.70
N ALA A 55 -6.48 -3.59 4.77
CA ALA A 55 -5.51 -3.36 5.83
C ALA A 55 -6.19 -3.27 7.20
N ALA A 56 -7.33 -2.58 7.31
CA ALA A 56 -8.10 -2.47 8.54
C ALA A 56 -8.68 -3.83 8.98
N GLU A 57 -9.22 -4.62 8.06
CA GLU A 57 -9.71 -5.97 8.33
C GLU A 57 -8.59 -6.89 8.83
N THR A 58 -7.42 -6.83 8.17
CA THR A 58 -6.24 -7.59 8.57
C THR A 58 -5.76 -7.17 9.95
N ALA A 59 -5.72 -5.87 10.24
CA ALA A 59 -5.35 -5.35 11.56
C ALA A 59 -6.31 -5.87 12.64
N ALA A 60 -7.62 -5.78 12.41
CA ALA A 60 -8.64 -6.27 13.34
C ALA A 60 -8.52 -7.79 13.59
N ALA A 61 -8.26 -8.57 12.53
CA ALA A 61 -8.04 -10.01 12.64
C ALA A 61 -6.79 -10.32 13.48
N ASN A 62 -5.71 -9.58 13.29
CA ASN A 62 -4.48 -9.74 14.06
C ASN A 62 -4.68 -9.36 15.54
N GLU A 63 -5.41 -8.29 15.83
CA GLU A 63 -5.71 -7.87 17.20
C GLU A 63 -6.57 -8.87 17.98
N ALA A 64 -7.40 -9.64 17.28
CA ALA A 64 -8.20 -10.71 17.87
C ALA A 64 -7.37 -11.93 18.28
N ILE A 65 -6.13 -12.06 17.80
CA ILE A 65 -5.23 -13.15 18.18
C ILE A 65 -4.78 -12.93 19.63
N ARG A 66 -5.18 -13.86 20.51
CA ARG A 66 -4.81 -13.87 21.92
C ARG A 66 -4.14 -15.21 22.25
N PRO A 67 -3.05 -15.22 23.04
CA PRO A 67 -2.51 -16.46 23.56
C PRO A 67 -3.53 -17.15 24.49
N PRO A 68 -3.49 -18.49 24.61
CA PRO A 68 -4.34 -19.20 25.56
C PRO A 68 -4.06 -18.72 27.00
N ALA A 69 -5.07 -18.84 27.87
CA ALA A 69 -5.06 -18.24 29.21
C ALA A 69 -3.92 -18.73 30.12
N ASP A 70 -3.34 -19.88 29.81
CA ASP A 70 -2.24 -20.54 30.50
C ASP A 70 -0.88 -20.40 29.79
N ALA A 71 -0.78 -19.58 28.73
CA ALA A 71 0.44 -19.45 27.94
C ALA A 71 1.66 -18.89 28.70
N LEU A 72 1.44 -18.29 29.87
CA LEU A 72 2.49 -17.74 30.75
C LEU A 72 2.53 -18.42 32.14
N ALA A 73 1.85 -19.55 32.31
CA ALA A 73 1.77 -20.30 33.57
C ALA A 73 3.02 -21.15 33.87
#